data_AF-A0A382M2W4-F1
#
_entry.id   AF-A0A382M2W4-F1
#
_cell.length_a   1.000
_cell.length_b   1.000
_cell.length_c   1.000
_cell.angle_alpha   90.00
_cell.angle_beta   90.00
_cell.angle_gamma   90.00
#
_symmetry.space_group_name_H-M   'P 1'
#
loop_
_entity.id
_entity.type
_entity.pdbx_description
1 polymer ?
#
loop_
_entity_poly.entity_id
_entity_poly.type
_entity_poly.pdbx_seq_one_letter_code
_entity_poly.pdbx_strand_id
1 'polypeptide(L)'
;MTEFYNNKPLFFAHRGYLLNKPENTLSSLLEAIKIGAQALEIDVMQTKDKKIVCSHNHYLDIETNFIGDISEIEYSYIKRANTAYRLKNKKEPIPQLIDVLKKIPDEIKINIEIKTRKYRDIFAAREIVDIIKNTNISQRVLISSFNPLVLWYIKW
;
A
#
# COMPACT_ATOMS: atom_id res chain seq x y z
N MET A 1 6.03 -4.73 -21.33
CA MET A 1 6.13 -5.81 -20.31
C MET A 1 7.59 -6.18 -19.98
N THR A 2 8.57 -5.31 -20.25
CA THR A 2 10.01 -5.65 -20.19
C THR A 2 10.84 -4.73 -19.28
N GLU A 3 10.25 -3.76 -18.57
CA GLU A 3 11.03 -2.82 -17.73
C GLU A 3 11.05 -3.17 -16.22
N PHE A 4 10.03 -3.86 -15.71
CA PHE A 4 9.99 -4.18 -14.28
C PHE A 4 11.07 -5.18 -13.87
N TYR A 5 11.28 -6.24 -14.66
CA TYR A 5 12.32 -7.23 -14.39
C TYR A 5 13.59 -6.90 -15.17
N ASN A 6 14.73 -6.91 -14.49
CA ASN A 6 16.04 -6.76 -15.12
C ASN A 6 17.02 -7.81 -14.56
N ASN A 7 18.21 -7.93 -15.16
CA ASN A 7 19.20 -8.94 -14.80
C ASN A 7 20.02 -8.59 -13.54
N LYS A 8 19.55 -7.64 -12.71
CA LYS A 8 20.20 -7.25 -11.46
C LYS A 8 19.25 -7.47 -10.28
N PRO A 9 19.75 -7.84 -9.09
CA PRO A 9 18.93 -7.85 -7.89
C PRO A 9 18.29 -6.47 -7.66
N LEU A 10 17.03 -6.48 -7.24
CA LEU A 10 16.27 -5.28 -6.89
C LEU A 10 15.96 -5.33 -5.39
N PHE A 11 16.35 -4.30 -4.66
CA PHE A 11 16.10 -4.22 -3.23
C PHE A 11 14.77 -3.53 -2.94
N PHE A 12 13.84 -4.30 -2.37
CA PHE A 12 12.53 -3.83 -1.93
C PHE A 12 12.57 -3.40 -0.47
N ALA A 13 12.12 -2.19 -0.18
CA ALA A 13 11.79 -1.81 1.19
C ALA A 13 10.39 -2.29 1.53
N HIS A 14 10.32 -3.37 2.31
CA HIS A 14 9.06 -3.96 2.79
C HIS A 14 8.35 -2.99 3.73
N ARG A 15 7.22 -2.42 3.26
CA ARG A 15 6.41 -1.39 3.95
C ARG A 15 7.16 -0.09 4.29
N GLY A 16 8.28 0.17 3.63
CA GLY A 16 9.16 1.32 3.84
C GLY A 16 10.25 1.12 4.89
N TYR A 17 10.76 2.21 5.45
CA TYR A 17 11.83 2.22 6.46
C TYR A 17 11.24 2.19 7.88
N LEU A 18 11.41 1.08 8.61
CA LEU A 18 10.61 0.80 9.82
C LEU A 18 11.31 1.11 11.15
N LEU A 19 12.52 1.67 11.16
CA LEU A 19 13.26 1.89 12.42
C LEU A 19 12.57 2.91 13.32
N ASN A 20 12.13 4.03 12.75
CA ASN A 20 11.50 5.13 13.48
C ASN A 20 10.30 5.72 12.72
N LYS A 21 9.80 5.03 11.69
CA LYS A 21 8.59 5.41 10.95
C LYS A 21 7.58 4.28 11.00
N PRO A 22 6.27 4.60 11.02
CA PRO A 22 5.24 3.57 10.97
C PRO A 22 5.23 2.91 9.58
N GLU A 23 4.97 1.61 9.54
CA GLU A 23 4.87 0.87 8.28
C GLU A 23 3.76 1.42 7.36
N ASN A 24 3.91 1.23 6.05
CA ASN A 24 2.93 1.62 5.02
C ASN A 24 2.55 3.13 5.04
N THR A 25 3.38 3.99 5.64
CA THR A 25 3.19 5.45 5.64
C THR A 25 3.96 6.12 4.52
N LEU A 26 3.50 7.28 4.08
CA LEU A 26 4.27 8.08 3.13
C LEU A 26 5.67 8.41 3.66
N SER A 27 5.83 8.64 4.97
CA SER A 27 7.14 8.97 5.52
C SER A 27 8.09 7.77 5.57
N SER A 28 7.61 6.55 5.87
CA SER A 28 8.45 5.34 5.83
C SER A 28 8.90 5.05 4.40
N LEU A 29 8.02 5.22 3.42
CA LEU A 29 8.31 4.98 2.01
C LEU A 29 9.31 6.00 1.45
N LEU A 30 9.13 7.29 1.75
CA LEU A 30 10.07 8.33 1.31
C LEU A 30 11.44 8.20 1.98
N GLU A 31 11.49 7.84 3.27
CA GLU A 31 12.78 7.61 3.94
C GLU A 31 13.50 6.38 3.35
N ALA A 32 12.77 5.30 3.02
CA ALA A 32 13.34 4.15 2.34
C ALA A 32 13.99 4.52 0.99
N ILE A 33 13.32 5.34 0.18
CA ILE A 33 13.89 5.85 -1.08
C ILE A 33 15.16 6.64 -0.82
N LYS A 34 15.12 7.55 0.16
CA LYS A 34 16.25 8.42 0.51
C LYS A 34 17.50 7.63 0.93
N ILE A 35 17.33 6.48 1.59
CA ILE A 35 18.46 5.61 1.98
C ILE A 35 18.88 4.61 0.88
N GLY A 36 18.28 4.69 -0.31
CA GLY A 36 18.71 3.94 -1.49
C GLY A 36 17.82 2.75 -1.88
N ALA A 37 16.61 2.62 -1.36
CA ALA A 37 15.67 1.61 -1.83
C ALA A 37 15.32 1.86 -3.31
N GLN A 38 15.45 0.81 -4.13
CA GLN A 38 15.14 0.87 -5.56
C GLN A 38 13.68 0.48 -5.86
N ALA A 39 13.08 -0.24 -4.93
CA ALA A 39 11.69 -0.61 -4.98
C ALA A 39 11.04 -0.52 -3.60
N LEU A 40 9.73 -0.34 -3.60
CA LEU A 40 8.90 -0.32 -2.41
C LEU A 40 7.92 -1.49 -2.47
N GLU A 41 7.63 -2.09 -1.33
CA GLU A 41 6.48 -2.97 -1.17
C GLU A 41 5.46 -2.26 -0.27
N ILE A 42 4.19 -2.34 -0.64
CA ILE A 42 3.08 -1.67 0.02
C ILE A 42 1.91 -2.65 0.12
N ASP A 43 1.49 -2.96 1.35
CA ASP A 43 0.25 -3.69 1.59
C ASP A 43 -0.94 -2.76 1.40
N VAL A 44 -1.97 -3.23 0.69
CA VAL A 44 -3.17 -2.46 0.44
C VAL A 44 -4.44 -3.26 0.67
N MET A 45 -5.48 -2.55 1.07
CA MET A 45 -6.83 -3.09 1.19
C MET A 45 -7.89 -2.02 0.93
N GLN A 46 -9.15 -2.45 0.81
CA GLN A 46 -10.28 -1.59 0.50
C GLN A 46 -11.09 -1.21 1.74
N THR A 47 -11.51 0.04 1.83
CA THR A 47 -12.42 0.57 2.86
C THR A 47 -13.90 0.34 2.48
N LYS A 48 -14.83 0.60 3.40
CA LYS A 48 -16.28 0.49 3.14
C LYS A 48 -16.74 1.34 1.95
N ASP A 49 -16.17 2.54 1.81
CA ASP A 49 -16.43 3.49 0.72
C ASP A 49 -15.51 3.28 -0.50
N LYS A 50 -14.96 2.07 -0.64
CA LYS A 50 -14.15 1.59 -1.79
C LYS A 50 -12.83 2.33 -2.02
N LYS A 51 -12.32 3.06 -1.04
CA LYS A 51 -10.99 3.67 -1.13
C LYS A 51 -9.92 2.61 -0.87
N ILE A 52 -8.80 2.70 -1.59
CA ILE A 52 -7.66 1.82 -1.37
C ILE A 52 -6.69 2.51 -0.41
N VAL A 53 -6.46 1.88 0.74
CA VAL A 53 -5.60 2.38 1.81
C VAL A 53 -4.37 1.50 1.95
N CYS A 54 -3.25 2.10 2.35
CA CYS A 54 -2.01 1.38 2.63
C CYS A 54 -2.00 0.92 4.09
N SER A 55 -2.15 -0.38 4.31
CA SER A 55 -2.12 -1.00 5.64
C SER A 55 -1.96 -2.50 5.48
N HIS A 56 -1.23 -3.12 6.40
CA HIS A 56 -1.12 -4.57 6.48
C HIS A 56 -2.28 -5.21 7.23
N ASN A 57 -2.78 -4.51 8.27
CA ASN A 57 -3.64 -5.09 9.29
C ASN A 57 -5.09 -4.69 9.02
N HIS A 58 -6.01 -5.67 9.04
CA HIS A 58 -7.43 -5.38 8.84
C HIS A 58 -8.07 -4.58 9.98
N TYR A 59 -7.48 -4.61 11.17
CA TYR A 59 -7.98 -3.92 12.35
C TYR A 59 -7.10 -2.74 12.72
N LEU A 60 -7.72 -1.57 12.88
CA LEU A 60 -7.05 -0.29 13.13
C LEU A 60 -6.25 -0.28 14.44
N ASP A 61 -6.69 -1.02 15.46
CA ASP A 61 -6.12 -1.02 16.81
C ASP A 61 -4.76 -1.74 16.89
N ILE A 62 -4.40 -2.50 15.85
CA ILE A 62 -3.10 -3.15 15.75
C ILE A 62 -1.98 -2.12 15.53
N GLU A 63 -2.24 -1.03 14.80
CA GLU A 63 -1.20 -0.08 14.38
C GLU A 63 -1.57 1.39 14.67
N THR A 64 -2.81 1.68 15.05
CA THR A 64 -3.29 3.04 15.30
C THR A 64 -3.95 3.19 16.67
N ASN A 65 -4.28 4.43 17.02
CA ASN A 65 -5.05 4.76 18.22
C ASN A 65 -6.58 4.62 18.05
N PHE A 66 -7.05 4.06 16.93
CA PHE A 66 -8.48 3.84 16.63
C PHE A 66 -8.81 2.36 16.69
N ILE A 67 -10.09 2.02 16.81
CA ILE A 67 -10.60 0.64 16.84
C ILE A 67 -11.49 0.42 15.63
N GLY A 68 -11.43 -0.79 15.08
CA GLY A 68 -12.40 -1.29 14.12
C GLY A 68 -11.78 -1.85 12.85
N ASP A 69 -12.62 -2.48 12.05
CA ASP A 69 -12.24 -3.15 10.81
C ASP A 69 -12.22 -2.16 9.65
N ILE A 70 -11.08 -2.06 8.97
CA ILE A 70 -10.87 -1.15 7.83
C ILE A 70 -11.93 -1.38 6.74
N SER A 71 -12.32 -2.63 6.48
CA SER A 71 -13.30 -2.97 5.44
C SER A 71 -14.72 -2.53 5.77
N GLU A 72 -15.02 -2.25 7.03
CA GLU A 72 -16.34 -1.88 7.53
C GLU A 72 -16.47 -0.38 7.87
N ILE A 73 -15.41 0.39 7.63
CA ILE A 73 -15.33 1.81 8.00
C ILE A 73 -15.00 2.67 6.76
N GLU A 74 -15.57 3.86 6.69
CA GLU A 74 -15.26 4.82 5.62
C GLU A 74 -13.89 5.48 5.81
N TYR A 75 -13.24 5.81 4.70
CA TYR A 75 -11.93 6.48 4.73
C TYR A 75 -11.97 7.83 5.46
N SER A 76 -13.10 8.54 5.41
CA SER A 76 -13.32 9.81 6.12
C SER A 76 -13.02 9.70 7.62
N TYR A 77 -13.30 8.55 8.23
CA TYR A 77 -12.97 8.20 9.60
C TYR A 77 -11.53 7.72 9.73
N ILE A 78 -11.11 6.77 8.89
CA ILE A 78 -9.78 6.12 8.94
C ILE A 78 -8.64 7.14 8.83
N LYS A 79 -8.77 8.14 7.95
CA LYS A 79 -7.72 9.17 7.74
C LYS A 79 -7.42 10.02 8.98
N ARG A 80 -8.26 9.96 10.03
CA ARG A 80 -8.04 10.67 11.29
C ARG A 80 -7.22 9.87 12.29
N ALA A 81 -7.07 8.56 12.09
CA ALA A 81 -6.25 7.69 12.92
C ALA A 81 -4.78 8.16 12.91
N ASN A 82 -4.06 7.84 13.97
CA ASN A 82 -2.62 8.09 14.08
C ASN A 82 -1.86 6.76 14.08
N THR A 83 -1.20 6.42 12.98
CA THR A 83 -0.35 5.20 12.92
C THR A 83 0.99 5.39 13.66
N ALA A 84 1.42 6.63 13.87
CA ALA A 84 2.63 6.94 14.65
C ALA A 84 2.42 6.91 16.18
N TYR A 85 1.24 6.50 16.67
CA TYR A 85 0.90 6.65 18.08
C TYR A 85 1.83 5.89 19.03
N ARG A 86 2.26 4.68 18.66
CA ARG A 86 3.19 3.86 19.47
C ARG A 86 4.61 4.42 19.47
N LEU A 87 5.01 5.06 18.37
CA LEU A 87 6.34 5.63 18.20
C LEU A 87 6.50 6.99 18.89
N LYS A 88 5.41 7.57 19.42
CA LYS A 88 5.38 8.94 19.98
C LYS A 88 5.94 10.00 19.03
N ASN A 89 5.82 9.75 17.73
CA ASN A 89 6.26 10.64 16.67
C ASN A 89 5.13 11.58 16.26
N LYS A 90 5.45 12.52 15.35
CA LYS A 90 4.44 13.38 14.71
C LYS A 90 3.31 12.51 14.15
N LYS A 91 2.07 12.96 14.33
CA LYS A 91 0.89 12.25 13.83
C LYS A 91 1.02 11.97 12.34
N GLU A 92 0.78 10.72 11.97
CA GLU A 92 0.70 10.27 10.58
C GLU A 92 -0.61 9.51 10.37
N PRO A 93 -1.39 9.81 9.31
CA PRO A 93 -2.60 9.07 8.98
C PRO A 93 -2.28 7.80 8.20
N ILE A 94 -3.25 6.89 8.13
CA ILE A 94 -3.25 5.83 7.11
C ILE A 94 -3.46 6.48 5.73
N PRO A 95 -2.51 6.36 4.80
CA PRO A 95 -2.61 7.05 3.51
C PRO A 95 -3.51 6.28 2.53
N GLN A 96 -4.11 6.99 1.58
CA GLN A 96 -4.65 6.33 0.39
C GLN A 96 -3.51 5.99 -0.57
N LEU A 97 -3.63 4.84 -1.24
CA LEU A 97 -2.66 4.41 -2.25
C LEU A 97 -2.44 5.47 -3.34
N ILE A 98 -3.52 6.10 -3.82
CA ILE A 98 -3.42 7.12 -4.88
C ILE A 98 -2.56 8.33 -4.45
N ASP A 99 -2.61 8.71 -3.18
CA ASP A 99 -1.81 9.83 -2.67
C ASP A 99 -0.35 9.44 -2.48
N VAL A 100 -0.10 8.18 -2.11
CA VAL A 100 1.25 7.61 -2.05
C VAL A 100 1.87 7.56 -3.43
N LEU A 101 1.17 7.00 -4.42
CA LEU A 101 1.66 6.87 -5.79
C LEU A 101 2.02 8.22 -6.43
N LYS A 102 1.23 9.28 -6.16
CA LYS A 102 1.53 10.65 -6.62
C LYS A 102 2.79 11.27 -6.03
N LYS A 103 3.31 10.72 -4.94
CA LYS A 103 4.47 11.25 -4.20
C LYS A 103 5.73 10.41 -4.40
N ILE A 104 5.60 9.17 -4.86
CA ILE A 104 6.73 8.29 -5.15
C ILE A 104 7.32 8.68 -6.51
N PRO A 105 8.63 8.95 -6.61
CA PRO A 105 9.32 9.24 -7.87
C PRO A 105 9.12 8.13 -8.93
N ASP A 106 9.09 8.49 -10.21
CA ASP A 106 8.75 7.58 -11.30
C ASP A 106 9.78 6.47 -11.53
N GLU A 107 11.03 6.68 -11.11
CA GLU A 107 12.11 5.69 -11.19
C GLU A 107 11.96 4.53 -10.18
N ILE A 108 11.15 4.70 -9.14
CA ILE A 108 10.98 3.72 -8.09
C ILE A 108 10.01 2.62 -8.53
N LYS A 109 10.41 1.35 -8.39
CA LYS A 109 9.50 0.23 -8.64
C LYS A 109 8.60 -0.01 -7.44
N ILE A 110 7.39 -0.48 -7.67
CA ILE A 110 6.40 -0.67 -6.59
C ILE A 110 5.81 -2.08 -6.70
N ASN A 111 5.89 -2.84 -5.62
CA ASN A 111 5.07 -4.02 -5.42
C ASN A 111 3.85 -3.64 -4.57
N ILE A 112 2.65 -3.85 -5.09
CA ILE A 112 1.39 -3.61 -4.40
C ILE A 112 0.83 -4.97 -3.98
N GLU A 113 0.92 -5.29 -2.69
CA GLU A 113 0.36 -6.51 -2.14
C GLU A 113 -1.12 -6.31 -1.77
N ILE A 114 -2.02 -7.04 -2.44
CA ILE A 114 -3.45 -6.98 -2.14
C ILE A 114 -3.77 -7.93 -0.99
N LYS A 115 -4.11 -7.35 0.17
CA LYS A 115 -4.61 -8.09 1.34
C LYS A 115 -6.08 -8.40 1.16
N THR A 116 -6.46 -9.64 1.44
CA THR A 116 -7.83 -10.10 1.37
C THR A 116 -8.24 -10.76 2.66
N ARG A 117 -9.47 -10.52 3.12
CA ARG A 117 -10.03 -11.21 4.30
C ARG A 117 -10.64 -12.56 3.95
N LYS A 118 -11.21 -12.64 2.76
CA LYS A 118 -11.97 -13.81 2.28
C LYS A 118 -11.44 -14.21 0.93
N TYR A 119 -11.50 -15.50 0.64
CA TYR A 119 -11.06 -16.04 -0.66
C TYR A 119 -11.75 -15.37 -1.86
N ARG A 120 -13.02 -14.96 -1.74
CA ARG A 120 -13.79 -14.32 -2.82
C ARG A 120 -13.71 -12.79 -2.84
N ASP A 121 -12.85 -12.20 -2.01
CA ASP A 121 -12.66 -10.76 -1.93
C ASP A 121 -11.74 -10.27 -3.06
N ILE A 122 -12.37 -9.91 -4.19
CA ILE A 122 -11.70 -9.43 -5.41
C ILE A 122 -11.96 -7.93 -5.67
N PHE A 123 -12.70 -7.25 -4.79
CA PHE A 123 -13.13 -5.87 -5.04
C PHE A 123 -11.98 -4.88 -4.99
N ALA A 124 -11.03 -5.06 -4.07
CA ALA A 124 -9.81 -4.26 -4.01
C ALA A 124 -9.01 -4.33 -5.31
N ALA A 125 -8.96 -5.51 -5.94
CA ALA A 125 -8.22 -5.75 -7.17
C ALA A 125 -8.68 -4.86 -8.33
N ARG A 126 -10.01 -4.70 -8.49
CA ARG A 126 -10.58 -3.86 -9.53
C ARG A 126 -10.17 -2.39 -9.38
N GLU A 127 -10.38 -1.83 -8.20
CA GLU A 127 -10.06 -0.42 -7.93
C GLU A 127 -8.54 -0.15 -8.08
N ILE A 128 -7.69 -1.10 -7.69
CA ILE A 128 -6.23 -0.99 -7.85
C ILE A 128 -5.83 -0.97 -9.32
N VAL A 129 -6.42 -1.86 -10.14
CA VAL A 129 -6.18 -1.85 -11.60
C VAL A 129 -6.60 -0.52 -12.23
N ASP A 130 -7.75 0.02 -11.82
CA ASP A 130 -8.23 1.32 -12.30
C ASP A 130 -7.30 2.45 -11.87
N ILE A 131 -6.80 2.46 -10.62
CA ILE A 131 -5.79 3.42 -10.15
C ILE A 131 -4.52 3.34 -11.02
N ILE A 132 -3.99 2.13 -11.26
CA ILE A 132 -2.74 1.92 -12.02
C ILE A 132 -2.91 2.41 -13.47
N LYS A 133 -4.02 2.08 -14.12
CA LYS A 133 -4.31 2.51 -15.50
C LYS A 133 -4.47 4.03 -15.59
N ASN A 134 -5.24 4.63 -14.67
CA ASN A 134 -5.51 6.08 -14.69
C ASN A 134 -4.29 6.93 -14.31
N THR A 135 -3.32 6.36 -13.59
CA THR A 135 -2.05 7.02 -13.26
C THR A 135 -0.93 6.70 -14.25
N ASN A 136 -1.17 5.83 -15.23
CA ASN A 136 -0.22 5.41 -16.25
C ASN A 136 1.13 4.89 -15.71
N ILE A 137 1.10 4.19 -14.56
CA ILE A 137 2.31 3.67 -13.89
C ILE A 137 2.55 2.17 -14.13
N SER A 138 1.79 1.54 -15.04
CA SER A 138 1.79 0.08 -15.21
C SER A 138 3.17 -0.54 -15.45
N GLN A 139 4.13 0.17 -16.06
CA GLN A 139 5.48 -0.38 -16.32
C GLN A 139 6.34 -0.54 -15.06
N ARG A 140 6.03 0.20 -13.98
CA ARG A 140 6.80 0.19 -12.72
C ARG A 140 6.08 -0.48 -11.55
N VAL A 141 4.94 -1.12 -11.81
CA VAL A 141 4.12 -1.78 -10.78
C VAL A 141 4.12 -3.30 -10.96
N LEU A 142 4.35 -4.00 -9.87
CA LEU A 142 4.05 -5.41 -9.65
C LEU A 142 2.85 -5.50 -8.71
N ILE A 143 1.94 -6.44 -8.95
CA ILE A 143 0.87 -6.76 -8.03
C ILE A 143 1.15 -8.16 -7.49
N SER A 144 1.12 -8.29 -6.16
CA SER A 144 1.21 -9.56 -5.46
C SER A 144 -0.04 -9.80 -4.62
N SER A 145 -0.31 -11.06 -4.31
CA SER A 145 -1.31 -11.45 -3.32
C SER A 145 -1.11 -12.91 -2.93
N PHE A 146 -1.42 -13.26 -1.68
CA PHE A 146 -1.55 -14.65 -1.26
C PHE A 146 -2.85 -15.31 -1.76
N ASN A 147 -3.81 -14.51 -2.25
CA ASN A 147 -5.06 -15.02 -2.79
C ASN A 147 -4.94 -15.24 -4.32
N PRO A 148 -4.88 -16.50 -4.79
CA PRO A 148 -4.70 -16.77 -6.22
C PRO A 148 -5.89 -16.31 -7.06
N LEU A 149 -7.10 -16.16 -6.50
CA LEU A 149 -8.25 -15.62 -7.25
C LEU A 149 -8.08 -14.14 -7.58
N VAL A 150 -7.44 -13.36 -6.70
CA VAL A 150 -7.13 -11.97 -6.98
C VAL A 150 -6.20 -11.88 -8.19
N LEU A 151 -5.12 -12.67 -8.20
CA LEU A 151 -4.18 -12.70 -9.31
C LEU A 151 -4.81 -13.20 -10.60
N TRP A 152 -5.70 -14.18 -10.53
CA TRP A 152 -6.45 -14.67 -11.70
C TRP A 152 -7.44 -13.64 -12.26
N TYR A 153 -8.06 -12.86 -11.38
CA TYR A 153 -9.03 -11.82 -11.76
C TYR A 153 -8.35 -10.60 -12.41
N ILE A 154 -7.16 -10.24 -11.94
CA ILE A 154 -6.41 -9.10 -12.48
C ILE A 154 -5.98 -9.40 -13.91
N LYS A 155 -6.50 -8.59 -14.82
CA LYS A 155 -6.09 -8.54 -16.22
C LYS A 155 -5.74 -7.10 -16.57
N TRP A 156 -4.45 -6.85 -16.76
CA TRP A 156 -3.88 -5.60 -17.21
C TRP A 156 -3.42 -5.71 -18.65
#